data_AF-A0A2A4QND5-F1
#
_entry.id   AF-A0A2A4QND5-F1
#
_cell.length_a   1.000
_cell.length_b   1.000
_cell.length_c   1.000
_cell.angle_alpha   90.00
_cell.angle_beta   90.00
_cell.angle_gamma   90.00
#
_symmetry.space_group_name_H-M   'P 1'
#
loop_
_entity.id
_entity.type
_entity.pdbx_description
1 polymer ?
#
loop_
_entity_poly.entity_id
_entity_poly.type
_entity_poly.pdbx_seq_one_letter_code
_entity_poly.pdbx_strand_id
1 'polypeptide(L)'
;MKFSLITLLVLFGFTCQSQMVDCSKYLNLKSHERVEKVRLFDSTIHYLTDLIDTFELEEIPKTLNKTAYQLLQTSLTNQIGLNLIEFDNLHEAALFKMKPTDTTISRKQFRIVVSRSFVVKKEDQARVMNACLLRLYNDALPLDTIRYYLEKVENVSTTLAIFKEFENYMDEAKFNKYDYVHSIRRNFELVKEHLNLLITKQFVQYSYLPASKRLIKGVYFGIDNDTFFPYKNEDRNYTGGGRLEVTTDFLKMRFYPGWPKWKFLRRWNPSNYLGYQGLFYGVEVYTPNIRDTNIFVADSSFDSLDRPFASIQYFGRAKYRISNDGFNRSTTYLKLGQIGGSAGNSIQSTIHRDVTVGSLRPNGWSSQIASTGRFAYNYEKQWEFMLLSGDGDLFNHYRGHRDRGVKKCGKHKGDAKKQDWKDFMHFSLIAEGQIGNIQTSYGGGLSFSTRSFKQKSAHNDIRLDKNPNFNWMFTATARLRYVQHNSALEGVGVFKTRPDEHPSSPIDLYVIGTDSIERTIGLMDFSAVVSTKKMSVMYQLSFISQEFTLQGQREKGWHWWARIRLSYLI
;
A
#
# COMPACT_ATOMS: atom_id res chain seq x y z
N MET A 1 -36.69 -34.88 34.24
CA MET A 1 -35.50 -34.29 34.90
C MET A 1 -34.44 -34.01 33.83
N LYS A 2 -34.17 -32.75 33.50
CA LYS A 2 -33.09 -32.37 32.58
C LYS A 2 -31.90 -31.93 33.41
N PHE A 3 -30.90 -32.80 33.57
CA PHE A 3 -29.59 -32.37 34.04
C PHE A 3 -28.92 -31.56 32.93
N SER A 4 -28.43 -30.36 33.26
CA SER A 4 -27.68 -29.56 32.27
C SER A 4 -26.33 -30.25 31.99
N LEU A 5 -25.90 -30.26 30.73
CA LEU A 5 -24.60 -30.76 30.31
C LEU A 5 -23.45 -30.09 31.09
N ILE A 6 -23.65 -28.86 31.55
CA ILE A 6 -22.73 -28.11 32.42
C ILE A 6 -22.59 -28.81 33.77
N THR A 7 -23.67 -29.32 34.36
CA THR A 7 -23.64 -30.07 35.62
C THR A 7 -22.89 -31.39 35.46
N LEU A 8 -23.03 -32.06 34.30
CA LEU A 8 -22.30 -33.30 33.99
C LEU A 8 -20.80 -33.04 33.78
N LEU A 9 -20.44 -31.97 33.07
CA LEU A 9 -19.05 -31.57 32.84
C LEU A 9 -18.37 -31.03 34.10
N VAL A 10 -19.10 -30.35 34.98
CA VAL A 10 -18.60 -29.89 36.29
C VAL A 10 -18.42 -31.08 37.24
N LEU A 11 -19.37 -32.02 37.31
CA LEU A 11 -19.22 -33.24 38.10
C LEU A 11 -18.06 -34.11 37.59
N PHE A 12 -17.86 -34.18 36.27
CA PHE A 12 -16.74 -34.91 35.66
C PHE A 12 -15.38 -34.21 35.88
N GLY A 13 -15.36 -32.87 35.86
CA GLY A 13 -14.19 -32.09 36.25
C GLY A 13 -13.79 -32.34 37.70
N PHE A 14 -14.76 -32.45 38.61
CA PHE A 14 -14.52 -32.77 40.02
C PHE A 14 -14.07 -34.22 40.25
N THR A 15 -14.54 -35.21 39.48
CA THR A 15 -14.06 -36.60 39.59
C THR A 15 -12.67 -36.80 38.97
N CYS A 16 -12.33 -36.09 37.89
CA CYS A 16 -10.95 -36.07 37.38
C CYS A 16 -9.99 -35.35 38.35
N GLN A 17 -10.47 -34.30 39.03
CA GLN A 17 -9.69 -33.59 40.05
C GLN A 17 -9.47 -34.45 41.30
N SER A 18 -10.39 -35.34 41.68
CA SER A 18 -10.19 -36.24 42.83
C SER A 18 -9.31 -37.47 42.55
N GLN A 19 -9.14 -37.85 41.28
CA GLN A 19 -8.24 -38.95 40.88
C GLN A 19 -6.81 -38.51 40.52
N MET A 20 -6.51 -37.21 40.47
CA MET A 20 -5.20 -36.69 40.06
C MET A 20 -4.49 -35.79 41.08
N VAL A 21 -4.86 -35.87 42.37
CA VAL A 21 -4.08 -35.24 43.46
C VAL A 21 -2.97 -36.18 43.92
N ASP A 22 -1.90 -36.32 43.14
CA ASP A 22 -0.52 -36.52 43.65
C ASP A 22 0.53 -36.41 42.52
N CYS A 23 0.74 -35.22 41.97
CA CYS A 23 1.73 -35.00 40.90
C CYS A 23 3.19 -35.22 41.34
N SER A 24 3.46 -35.35 42.64
CA SER A 24 4.81 -35.60 43.18
C SER A 24 5.37 -36.99 42.80
N LYS A 25 4.50 -37.97 42.52
CA LYS A 25 4.90 -39.35 42.20
C LYS A 25 5.30 -39.57 40.74
N TYR A 26 4.99 -38.64 39.83
CA TYR A 26 5.20 -38.82 38.39
C TYR A 26 6.60 -38.43 37.89
N LEU A 27 7.35 -37.64 38.67
CA LEU A 27 8.71 -37.21 38.30
C LEU A 27 9.75 -38.35 38.35
N ASN A 28 9.45 -39.46 39.01
CA ASN A 28 10.36 -40.61 39.18
C ASN A 28 10.10 -41.80 38.23
N LEU A 29 9.16 -41.70 37.28
CA LEU A 29 8.91 -42.79 36.32
C LEU A 29 10.02 -42.91 35.27
N LYS A 30 10.34 -44.12 34.81
CA LYS A 30 11.30 -44.35 33.72
C LYS A 30 10.74 -43.80 32.40
N SER A 31 11.62 -43.38 31.48
CA SER A 31 11.24 -42.64 30.27
C SER A 31 10.19 -43.34 29.39
N HIS A 32 10.21 -44.68 29.32
CA HIS A 32 9.25 -45.44 28.53
C HIS A 32 7.82 -45.41 29.11
N GLU A 33 7.66 -45.45 30.43
CA GLU A 33 6.34 -45.37 31.09
C GLU A 33 5.71 -43.97 30.97
N ARG A 34 6.54 -42.92 30.89
CA ARG A 34 6.05 -41.56 30.60
C ARG A 34 5.49 -41.46 29.19
N VAL A 35 6.17 -42.06 28.21
CA VAL A 35 5.72 -42.05 26.81
C VAL A 35 4.42 -42.82 26.62
N GLU A 36 4.25 -43.95 27.32
CA GLU A 36 3.04 -44.76 27.22
C GLU A 36 1.81 -44.08 27.87
N LYS A 37 2.00 -43.39 29.00
CA LYS A 37 0.93 -42.58 29.63
C LYS A 37 0.58 -41.32 28.84
N VAL A 38 1.55 -40.66 28.19
CA VAL A 38 1.29 -39.56 27.25
C VAL A 38 0.50 -40.05 26.03
N ARG A 39 0.82 -41.25 25.52
CA ARG A 39 0.04 -41.90 24.45
C ARG A 39 -1.39 -42.21 24.86
N LEU A 40 -1.60 -42.71 26.08
CA LEU A 40 -2.95 -42.97 26.61
C LEU A 40 -3.76 -41.67 26.70
N PHE A 41 -3.12 -40.59 27.17
CA PHE A 41 -3.73 -39.27 27.30
C PHE A 41 -4.10 -38.65 25.95
N ASP A 42 -3.21 -38.74 24.95
CA ASP A 42 -3.47 -38.29 23.57
C ASP A 42 -4.63 -39.07 22.94
N SER A 43 -4.71 -40.39 23.21
CA SER A 43 -5.82 -41.24 22.78
C SER A 43 -7.15 -40.86 23.44
N THR A 44 -7.13 -40.43 24.70
CA THR A 44 -8.34 -39.97 25.42
C THR A 44 -8.81 -38.61 24.90
N ILE A 45 -7.90 -37.68 24.59
CA ILE A 45 -8.25 -36.41 23.96
C ILE A 45 -8.83 -36.62 22.56
N HIS A 46 -8.26 -37.52 21.76
CA HIS A 46 -8.82 -37.83 20.45
C HIS A 46 -10.20 -38.46 20.55
N TYR A 47 -10.42 -39.41 21.46
CA TYR A 47 -11.73 -40.01 21.69
C TYR A 47 -12.79 -38.98 22.13
N LEU A 48 -12.42 -38.02 22.98
CA LEU A 48 -13.33 -36.95 23.42
C LEU A 48 -13.62 -35.92 22.33
N THR A 49 -12.66 -35.64 21.46
CA THR A 49 -12.85 -34.74 20.31
C THR A 49 -13.81 -35.37 19.30
N ASP A 50 -13.64 -36.66 19.02
CA ASP A 50 -14.55 -37.42 18.17
C ASP A 50 -15.95 -37.52 18.79
N LEU A 51 -16.07 -37.67 20.12
CA LEU A 51 -17.35 -37.69 20.82
C LEU A 51 -18.08 -36.33 20.71
N ILE A 52 -17.35 -35.22 20.80
CA ILE A 52 -17.90 -33.86 20.66
C ILE A 52 -18.36 -33.60 19.22
N ASP A 53 -17.61 -34.08 18.23
CA ASP A 53 -17.98 -33.93 16.82
C ASP A 53 -19.14 -34.84 16.39
N THR A 54 -19.39 -35.94 17.12
CA THR A 54 -20.49 -36.89 16.83
C THR A 54 -21.84 -36.44 17.38
N PHE A 55 -21.86 -35.60 18.43
CA PHE A 55 -23.10 -34.98 18.89
C PHE A 55 -23.34 -33.69 18.09
N GLU A 56 -24.21 -33.75 17.06
CA GLU A 56 -24.70 -32.58 16.34
C GLU A 56 -25.50 -31.65 17.29
N LEU A 57 -24.78 -30.82 18.05
CA LEU A 57 -25.36 -29.81 18.93
C LEU A 57 -25.54 -28.53 18.12
N GLU A 58 -26.73 -28.36 17.55
CA GLU A 58 -27.05 -27.28 16.60
C GLU A 58 -27.00 -25.86 17.20
N GLU A 59 -26.92 -25.67 18.52
CA GLU A 59 -26.94 -24.32 19.10
C GLU A 59 -26.00 -24.16 20.29
N ILE A 60 -24.73 -23.82 20.01
CA ILE A 60 -23.85 -23.19 21.01
C ILE A 60 -23.29 -21.88 20.44
N PRO A 61 -23.45 -20.74 21.13
CA PRO A 61 -22.87 -19.46 20.71
C PRO A 61 -21.34 -19.55 20.59
N LYS A 62 -20.78 -19.12 19.46
CA LYS A 62 -19.33 -19.18 19.14
C LYS A 62 -18.40 -18.54 20.18
N THR A 63 -18.93 -17.66 21.02
CA THR A 63 -18.21 -17.04 22.15
C THR A 63 -17.88 -18.02 23.27
N LEU A 64 -18.75 -19.01 23.53
CA LEU A 64 -18.53 -20.00 24.60
C LEU A 64 -17.37 -20.94 24.27
N ASN A 65 -17.23 -21.31 23.00
CA ASN A 65 -16.18 -22.22 22.53
C ASN A 65 -14.77 -21.58 22.64
N LYS A 66 -14.67 -20.27 22.39
CA LYS A 66 -13.41 -19.52 22.56
C LYS A 66 -13.00 -19.38 24.03
N THR A 67 -13.96 -19.12 24.92
CA THR A 67 -13.69 -18.97 26.35
C THR A 67 -13.35 -20.31 27.01
N ALA A 68 -14.04 -21.40 26.63
CA ALA A 68 -13.71 -22.75 27.09
C ALA A 68 -12.32 -23.18 26.64
N TYR A 69 -11.95 -22.90 25.38
CA TYR A 69 -10.62 -23.18 24.85
C TYR A 69 -9.52 -22.38 25.57
N GLN A 70 -9.75 -21.09 25.85
CA GLN A 70 -8.81 -20.25 26.59
C GLN A 70 -8.66 -20.67 28.06
N LEU A 71 -9.74 -21.11 28.71
CA LEU A 71 -9.70 -21.66 30.07
C LEU A 71 -8.94 -22.98 30.13
N LEU A 72 -9.15 -23.87 29.17
CA LEU A 72 -8.39 -25.12 29.04
C LEU A 72 -6.90 -24.84 28.84
N GLN A 73 -6.57 -23.88 27.96
CA GLN A 73 -5.20 -23.50 27.63
C GLN A 73 -4.47 -22.85 28.82
N THR A 74 -5.19 -22.03 29.60
CA THR A 74 -4.63 -21.38 30.80
C THR A 74 -4.42 -22.39 31.93
N SER A 75 -5.34 -23.36 32.09
CA SER A 75 -5.20 -24.44 33.08
C SER A 75 -4.01 -25.37 32.77
N LEU A 76 -3.83 -25.73 31.49
CA LEU A 76 -2.71 -26.56 31.01
C LEU A 76 -1.34 -25.90 31.22
N THR A 77 -1.26 -24.58 31.02
CA THR A 77 0.00 -23.82 31.17
C THR A 77 0.40 -23.69 32.65
N ASN A 78 -0.57 -23.56 33.56
CA ASN A 78 -0.31 -23.38 34.99
C ASN A 78 -0.06 -24.70 35.73
N GLN A 79 -0.53 -25.85 35.24
CA GLN A 79 -0.42 -27.14 35.96
C GLN A 79 0.82 -27.98 35.59
N ILE A 80 1.41 -27.79 34.40
CA ILE A 80 2.48 -28.68 33.90
C ILE A 80 3.89 -28.06 34.08
N GLY A 81 4.00 -26.76 34.36
CA GLY A 81 5.29 -26.13 34.66
C GLY A 81 6.35 -26.22 33.54
N LEU A 82 5.95 -26.57 32.32
CA LEU A 82 6.83 -26.58 31.15
C LEU A 82 6.63 -25.28 30.37
N ASN A 83 7.68 -24.48 30.26
CA ASN A 83 7.69 -23.33 29.37
C ASN A 83 7.62 -23.82 27.91
N LEU A 84 6.80 -23.18 27.09
CA LEU A 84 6.62 -23.46 25.64
C LEU A 84 7.93 -23.63 24.86
N ILE A 85 8.99 -22.94 25.31
CA ILE A 85 10.34 -23.00 24.74
C ILE A 85 10.96 -24.40 24.86
N GLU A 86 10.69 -25.14 25.94
CA GLU A 86 11.24 -26.50 26.13
C GLU A 86 10.54 -27.55 25.28
N PHE A 87 9.25 -27.35 24.96
CA PHE A 87 8.48 -28.26 24.10
C PHE A 87 8.92 -28.15 22.64
N ASP A 88 9.18 -26.92 22.15
CA ASP A 88 9.73 -26.69 20.81
C ASP A 88 11.17 -27.20 20.68
N ASN A 89 12.01 -27.02 21.72
CA ASN A 89 13.39 -27.53 21.73
C ASN A 89 13.47 -29.07 21.77
N LEU A 90 12.55 -29.75 22.45
CA LEU A 90 12.48 -31.22 22.46
C LEU A 90 12.01 -31.78 21.11
N HIS A 91 11.15 -31.05 20.38
CA HIS A 91 10.71 -31.44 19.05
C HIS A 91 11.79 -31.18 17.98
N GLU A 92 12.52 -30.06 18.07
CA GLU A 92 13.69 -29.78 17.22
C GLU A 92 14.83 -30.78 17.47
N ALA A 93 15.12 -31.12 18.73
CA ALA A 93 16.15 -32.10 19.07
C ALA A 93 15.83 -33.53 18.56
N ALA A 94 14.55 -33.85 18.42
CA ALA A 94 14.10 -35.12 17.82
C ALA A 94 14.24 -35.11 16.28
N LEU A 95 14.12 -33.95 15.62
CA LEU A 95 14.33 -33.79 14.18
C LEU A 95 15.83 -33.74 13.80
N PHE A 96 16.68 -33.18 14.66
CA PHE A 96 18.12 -33.00 14.39
C PHE A 96 18.97 -34.27 14.54
N LYS A 97 18.44 -35.33 15.16
CA LYS A 97 19.14 -36.64 15.29
C LYS A 97 18.92 -37.59 14.11
N MET A 98 18.20 -37.18 13.06
CA MET A 98 18.09 -37.97 11.83
C MET A 98 19.40 -37.87 11.03
N LYS A 99 20.05 -39.02 10.81
CA LYS A 99 21.24 -39.10 9.96
C LYS A 99 20.91 -38.62 8.53
N PRO A 100 21.87 -38.06 7.76
CA PRO A 100 21.65 -37.49 6.43
C PRO A 100 21.13 -38.46 5.35
N THR A 101 20.86 -39.73 5.69
CA THR A 101 20.42 -40.79 4.78
C THR A 101 18.93 -41.11 4.87
N ASP A 102 18.19 -40.63 5.89
CA ASP A 102 16.74 -40.85 6.00
C ASP A 102 15.96 -39.62 5.51
N THR A 103 15.92 -39.43 4.19
CA THR A 103 15.37 -38.23 3.54
C THR A 103 13.85 -38.28 3.28
N THR A 104 13.05 -38.94 4.12
CA THR A 104 11.59 -38.97 3.94
C THR A 104 10.86 -38.46 5.17
N ILE A 105 10.68 -37.14 5.24
CA ILE A 105 9.57 -36.56 6.01
C ILE A 105 8.28 -37.11 5.39
N SER A 106 7.46 -37.78 6.19
CA SER A 106 6.20 -38.31 5.67
C SER A 106 5.31 -37.18 5.16
N ARG A 107 4.56 -37.44 4.07
CA ARG A 107 3.60 -36.50 3.47
C ARG A 107 2.62 -35.92 4.50
N LYS A 108 2.38 -36.65 5.60
CA LYS A 108 1.53 -36.27 6.74
C LYS A 108 2.21 -35.28 7.68
N GLN A 109 3.47 -35.52 8.06
CA GLN A 109 4.26 -34.60 8.92
C GLN A 109 4.53 -33.26 8.22
N PHE A 110 4.84 -33.29 6.91
CA PHE A 110 5.05 -32.06 6.14
C PHE A 110 3.75 -31.26 5.94
N ARG A 111 2.60 -31.94 5.75
CA ARG A 111 1.28 -31.29 5.75
C ARG A 111 1.01 -30.51 7.03
N ILE A 112 1.40 -31.06 8.18
CA ILE A 112 1.21 -30.41 9.48
C ILE A 112 2.04 -29.13 9.55
N VAL A 113 3.31 -29.17 9.15
CA VAL A 113 4.19 -27.98 9.10
C VAL A 113 3.63 -26.92 8.14
N VAL A 114 3.29 -27.29 6.90
CA VAL A 114 2.74 -26.34 5.90
C VAL A 114 1.37 -25.79 6.31
N SER A 115 0.49 -26.61 6.89
CA SER A 115 -0.82 -26.14 7.38
C SER A 115 -0.71 -25.14 8.53
N ARG A 116 0.37 -25.21 9.31
CA ARG A 116 0.65 -24.29 10.43
C ARG A 116 1.36 -23.02 9.97
N SER A 117 2.16 -23.08 8.91
CA SER A 117 2.94 -21.94 8.39
C SER A 117 2.22 -21.08 7.34
N PHE A 118 1.18 -21.61 6.66
CA PHE A 118 0.54 -20.93 5.52
C PHE A 118 -0.98 -20.80 5.67
N VAL A 119 -1.47 -19.56 5.82
CA VAL A 119 -2.90 -19.21 5.65
C VAL A 119 -3.22 -19.17 4.16
N VAL A 120 -3.34 -20.35 3.55
CA VAL A 120 -3.55 -20.51 2.11
C VAL A 120 -4.78 -21.41 1.91
N LYS A 121 -5.60 -21.14 0.89
CA LYS A 121 -6.77 -21.97 0.56
C LYS A 121 -6.33 -23.43 0.37
N LYS A 122 -7.14 -24.40 0.84
CA LYS A 122 -6.83 -25.84 0.84
C LYS A 122 -6.38 -26.38 -0.53
N GLU A 123 -6.88 -25.79 -1.61
CA GLU A 123 -6.54 -26.09 -3.00
C GLU A 123 -5.14 -25.59 -3.39
N ASP A 124 -4.78 -24.39 -2.95
CA ASP A 124 -3.45 -23.79 -3.15
C ASP A 124 -2.41 -24.48 -2.25
N GLN A 125 -2.79 -24.95 -1.06
CA GLN A 125 -1.92 -25.76 -0.19
C GLN A 125 -1.47 -27.05 -0.88
N ALA A 126 -2.34 -27.73 -1.64
CA ALA A 126 -1.94 -28.93 -2.38
C ALA A 126 -0.96 -28.62 -3.54
N ARG A 127 -1.08 -27.44 -4.16
CA ARG A 127 -0.19 -26.97 -5.23
C ARG A 127 1.16 -26.48 -4.71
N VAL A 128 1.17 -25.75 -3.59
CA VAL A 128 2.38 -25.40 -2.83
C VAL A 128 3.06 -26.64 -2.30
N MET A 129 2.29 -27.55 -1.71
CA MET A 129 2.78 -28.84 -1.27
C MET A 129 3.36 -29.62 -2.43
N ASN A 130 2.77 -29.58 -3.63
CA ASN A 130 3.41 -30.15 -4.81
C ASN A 130 4.67 -29.38 -5.20
N ALA A 131 4.72 -28.05 -5.27
CA ALA A 131 5.93 -27.30 -5.59
C ALA A 131 7.08 -27.53 -4.57
N CYS A 132 6.76 -27.62 -3.28
CA CYS A 132 7.69 -27.96 -2.21
C CYS A 132 8.07 -29.46 -2.21
N LEU A 133 7.14 -30.38 -2.49
CA LEU A 133 7.40 -31.82 -2.70
C LEU A 133 8.18 -32.07 -4.00
N LEU A 134 8.05 -31.18 -4.97
CA LEU A 134 8.80 -31.13 -6.23
C LEU A 134 10.19 -30.56 -6.01
N ARG A 135 10.71 -30.64 -4.78
CA ARG A 135 12.15 -30.74 -4.60
C ARG A 135 12.83 -29.55 -5.28
N LEU A 136 12.32 -28.34 -5.02
CA LEU A 136 12.90 -27.08 -5.48
C LEU A 136 14.36 -26.88 -5.01
N TYR A 137 14.77 -27.68 -4.01
CA TYR A 137 16.13 -27.87 -3.49
C TYR A 137 16.89 -29.09 -4.08
N ASN A 138 16.30 -29.81 -5.02
CA ASN A 138 16.90 -30.92 -5.74
C ASN A 138 17.43 -30.41 -7.07
N ASP A 139 18.73 -30.40 -7.17
CA ASP A 139 19.48 -30.10 -8.38
C ASP A 139 19.22 -31.10 -9.53
N ALA A 140 18.69 -32.29 -9.23
CA ALA A 140 18.42 -33.32 -10.24
C ALA A 140 17.17 -33.08 -11.11
N LEU A 141 16.30 -32.11 -10.79
CA LEU A 141 15.10 -31.87 -11.59
C LEU A 141 15.40 -31.01 -12.84
N PRO A 142 14.94 -31.41 -14.04
CA PRO A 142 15.04 -30.57 -15.22
C PRO A 142 14.30 -29.24 -15.04
N LEU A 143 14.86 -28.17 -15.59
CA LEU A 143 14.31 -26.81 -15.44
C LEU A 143 12.91 -26.67 -16.04
N ASP A 144 12.64 -27.36 -17.15
CA ASP A 144 11.32 -27.33 -17.81
C ASP A 144 10.23 -27.93 -16.92
N THR A 145 10.59 -28.95 -16.13
CA THR A 145 9.69 -29.54 -15.14
C THR A 145 9.35 -28.53 -14.04
N ILE A 146 10.35 -27.85 -13.48
CA ILE A 146 10.14 -26.81 -12.47
C ILE A 146 9.28 -25.67 -13.02
N ARG A 147 9.59 -25.20 -14.24
CA ARG A 147 8.81 -24.17 -14.94
C ARG A 147 7.35 -24.59 -15.13
N TYR A 148 7.10 -25.80 -15.62
CA TYR A 148 5.76 -26.36 -15.79
C TYR A 148 4.93 -26.29 -14.50
N TYR A 149 5.53 -26.63 -13.36
CA TYR A 149 4.83 -26.58 -12.08
C TYR A 149 4.62 -25.16 -11.55
N LEU A 150 5.62 -24.27 -11.72
CA LEU A 150 5.47 -22.86 -11.38
C LEU A 150 4.34 -22.22 -12.18
N GLU A 151 4.22 -22.49 -13.47
CA GLU A 151 3.16 -21.98 -14.33
C GLU A 151 1.73 -22.35 -13.86
N LYS A 152 1.57 -23.41 -13.06
CA LYS A 152 0.28 -23.79 -12.43
C LYS A 152 -0.04 -23.02 -11.16
N VAL A 153 0.92 -22.29 -10.61
CA VAL A 153 0.73 -21.40 -9.46
C VAL A 153 0.35 -20.03 -9.99
N GLU A 154 -0.94 -19.71 -9.98
CA GLU A 154 -1.45 -18.42 -10.48
C GLU A 154 -1.51 -17.32 -9.40
N ASN A 155 -1.34 -17.71 -8.14
CA ASN A 155 -1.48 -16.84 -6.98
C ASN A 155 -0.14 -16.15 -6.63
N VAL A 156 -0.14 -14.82 -6.62
CA VAL A 156 1.05 -14.00 -6.28
C VAL A 156 1.50 -14.23 -4.84
N SER A 157 0.57 -14.27 -3.88
CA SER A 157 0.88 -14.49 -2.46
C SER A 157 1.57 -15.83 -2.25
N THR A 158 1.10 -16.85 -2.96
CA THR A 158 1.68 -18.20 -2.93
C THR A 158 3.10 -18.22 -3.50
N THR A 159 3.30 -17.68 -4.69
CA THR A 159 4.62 -17.63 -5.34
C THR A 159 5.60 -16.78 -4.53
N LEU A 160 5.12 -15.71 -3.91
CA LEU A 160 5.91 -14.85 -3.03
C LEU A 160 6.34 -15.60 -1.76
N ALA A 161 5.50 -16.47 -1.21
CA ALA A 161 5.85 -17.27 -0.05
C ALA A 161 6.99 -18.25 -0.42
N ILE A 162 6.87 -18.94 -1.56
CA ILE A 162 7.94 -19.79 -2.12
C ILE A 162 9.23 -18.98 -2.30
N PHE A 163 9.15 -17.78 -2.89
CA PHE A 163 10.30 -16.91 -3.06
C PHE A 163 11.00 -16.57 -1.73
N LYS A 164 10.24 -16.25 -0.68
CA LYS A 164 10.81 -15.90 0.64
C LYS A 164 11.50 -17.08 1.29
N GLU A 165 10.92 -18.28 1.17
CA GLU A 165 11.56 -19.50 1.67
C GLU A 165 12.90 -19.73 0.98
N PHE A 166 12.97 -19.54 -0.34
CA PHE A 166 14.25 -19.59 -1.05
C PHE A 166 15.23 -18.50 -0.61
N GLU A 167 14.76 -17.26 -0.39
CA GLU A 167 15.64 -16.17 0.07
C GLU A 167 16.23 -16.50 1.44
N ASN A 168 15.42 -17.00 2.37
CA ASN A 168 15.87 -17.46 3.69
C ASN A 168 16.87 -18.61 3.56
N TYR A 169 16.54 -19.63 2.75
CA TYR A 169 17.44 -20.76 2.51
C TYR A 169 18.78 -20.31 1.93
N MET A 170 18.79 -19.39 0.96
CA MET A 170 20.02 -18.85 0.37
C MET A 170 20.83 -18.00 1.36
N ASP A 171 20.15 -17.28 2.27
CA ASP A 171 20.81 -16.52 3.35
C ASP A 171 21.45 -17.44 4.40
N GLU A 172 20.86 -18.62 4.65
CA GLU A 172 21.33 -19.66 5.57
C GLU A 172 22.41 -20.58 4.96
N ALA A 173 22.27 -20.93 3.68
CA ALA A 173 23.12 -21.87 2.94
C ALA A 173 24.52 -21.32 2.59
N LYS A 174 25.04 -20.38 3.39
CA LYS A 174 26.39 -19.79 3.26
C LYS A 174 27.55 -20.81 3.39
N PHE A 175 27.28 -22.11 3.42
CA PHE A 175 28.28 -23.14 3.68
C PHE A 175 28.22 -24.33 2.69
N ASN A 176 29.30 -24.43 1.89
CA ASN A 176 30.07 -25.65 1.59
C ASN A 176 29.92 -26.49 0.30
N LYS A 177 29.06 -26.22 -0.69
CA LYS A 177 29.16 -26.89 -2.02
C LYS A 177 28.81 -25.97 -3.20
N TYR A 178 29.81 -25.65 -4.02
CA TYR A 178 29.70 -24.71 -5.14
C TYR A 178 28.63 -25.10 -6.17
N ASP A 179 28.60 -26.38 -6.57
CA ASP A 179 27.70 -26.86 -7.63
C ASP A 179 26.22 -26.88 -7.19
N TYR A 180 25.96 -27.30 -5.95
CA TYR A 180 24.63 -27.34 -5.38
C TYR A 180 24.02 -25.93 -5.25
N VAL A 181 24.84 -24.96 -4.83
CA VAL A 181 24.44 -23.54 -4.74
C VAL A 181 24.08 -22.98 -6.13
N HIS A 182 24.78 -23.39 -7.19
CA HIS A 182 24.48 -22.94 -8.54
C HIS A 182 23.10 -23.41 -9.03
N SER A 183 22.76 -24.68 -8.80
CA SER A 183 21.45 -25.24 -9.19
C SER A 183 20.30 -24.61 -8.42
N ILE A 184 20.45 -24.40 -7.11
CA ILE A 184 19.43 -23.71 -6.30
C ILE A 184 19.27 -22.25 -6.73
N ARG A 185 20.37 -21.55 -7.00
CA ARG A 185 20.32 -20.18 -7.52
C ARG A 185 19.56 -20.10 -8.83
N ARG A 186 19.74 -21.08 -9.72
CA ARG A 186 18.99 -21.19 -10.97
C ARG A 186 17.48 -21.37 -10.73
N ASN A 187 17.10 -22.26 -9.81
CA ASN A 187 15.70 -22.47 -9.43
C ASN A 187 15.09 -21.21 -8.80
N PHE A 188 15.85 -20.51 -7.97
CA PHE A 188 15.44 -19.24 -7.36
C PHE A 188 15.18 -18.16 -8.41
N GLU A 189 16.02 -18.06 -9.43
CA GLU A 189 15.78 -17.13 -10.54
C GLU A 189 14.51 -17.48 -11.33
N LEU A 190 14.18 -18.77 -11.54
CA LEU A 190 12.89 -19.16 -12.14
C LEU A 190 11.67 -18.75 -11.30
N VAL A 191 11.73 -18.96 -9.98
CA VAL A 191 10.67 -18.51 -9.06
C VAL A 191 10.51 -16.99 -9.11
N LYS A 192 11.63 -16.27 -9.16
CA LYS A 192 11.66 -14.80 -9.27
C LYS A 192 11.07 -14.30 -10.59
N GLU A 193 11.41 -14.95 -11.71
CA GLU A 193 10.84 -14.67 -13.03
C GLU A 193 9.33 -14.89 -13.04
N HIS A 194 8.87 -16.04 -12.52
CA HIS A 194 7.45 -16.35 -12.44
C HIS A 194 6.69 -15.39 -11.52
N LEU A 195 7.25 -15.05 -10.36
CA LEU A 195 6.68 -14.05 -9.46
C LEU A 195 6.52 -12.69 -10.16
N ASN A 196 7.57 -12.23 -10.86
CA ASN A 196 7.52 -10.99 -11.64
C ASN A 196 6.45 -11.04 -12.73
N LEU A 197 6.31 -12.18 -13.41
CA LEU A 197 5.30 -12.40 -14.44
C LEU A 197 3.87 -12.34 -13.85
N LEU A 198 3.61 -13.02 -12.74
CA LEU A 198 2.31 -12.95 -12.06
C LEU A 198 1.99 -11.55 -11.56
N ILE A 199 2.98 -10.86 -10.97
CA ILE A 199 2.79 -9.49 -10.49
C ILE A 199 2.52 -8.54 -11.64
N THR A 200 3.28 -8.61 -12.73
CA THR A 200 3.07 -7.77 -13.92
C THR A 200 1.70 -8.06 -14.54
N LYS A 201 1.25 -9.32 -14.47
CA LYS A 201 -0.10 -9.70 -14.88
C LYS A 201 -1.17 -9.16 -13.93
N GLN A 202 -0.93 -9.01 -12.65
CA GLN A 202 -1.98 -8.64 -11.68
C GLN A 202 -1.99 -7.15 -11.33
N PHE A 203 -0.85 -6.47 -11.41
CA PHE A 203 -0.66 -5.11 -10.93
C PHE A 203 0.01 -4.23 -11.98
N VAL A 204 -0.56 -3.06 -12.23
CA VAL A 204 -0.01 -2.09 -13.17
C VAL A 204 1.19 -1.38 -12.53
N GLN A 205 2.35 -1.53 -13.14
CA GLN A 205 3.65 -0.98 -12.71
C GLN A 205 4.19 -1.44 -11.36
N TYR A 206 3.39 -1.99 -10.45
CA TYR A 206 3.95 -2.49 -9.20
C TYR A 206 4.82 -3.71 -9.46
N SER A 207 5.91 -3.82 -8.73
CA SER A 207 6.82 -4.94 -8.85
C SER A 207 7.26 -5.38 -7.46
N TYR A 208 7.59 -6.66 -7.33
CA TYR A 208 8.22 -7.12 -6.12
C TYR A 208 9.64 -6.57 -6.06
N LEU A 209 9.92 -5.80 -5.00
CA LEU A 209 11.11 -4.97 -4.95
C LEU A 209 12.43 -5.76 -5.08
N PRO A 210 12.63 -6.94 -4.48
CA PRO A 210 13.82 -7.76 -4.74
C PRO A 210 13.97 -8.23 -6.20
N ALA A 211 12.85 -8.37 -6.93
CA ALA A 211 12.81 -9.12 -8.18
C ALA A 211 12.96 -8.26 -9.45
N SER A 212 12.57 -6.99 -9.44
CA SER A 212 12.73 -6.08 -10.60
C SER A 212 13.86 -5.07 -10.40
N LYS A 213 14.63 -4.74 -11.44
CA LYS A 213 15.72 -3.74 -11.42
C LYS A 213 15.64 -2.75 -12.59
N ARG A 214 14.45 -2.49 -13.13
CA ARG A 214 14.28 -1.56 -14.25
C ARG A 214 14.76 -0.16 -13.88
N LEU A 215 15.69 0.38 -14.68
CA LEU A 215 16.24 1.72 -14.49
C LEU A 215 15.18 2.79 -14.78
N ILE A 216 14.41 2.60 -15.85
CA ILE A 216 13.28 3.46 -16.22
C ILE A 216 12.07 2.55 -16.46
N LYS A 217 10.93 2.89 -15.86
CA LYS A 217 9.63 2.22 -16.06
C LYS A 217 8.65 3.10 -16.80
N GLY A 218 8.76 4.41 -16.62
CA GLY A 218 7.94 5.37 -17.31
C GLY A 218 8.42 6.79 -17.08
N VAL A 219 7.96 7.66 -17.97
CA VAL A 219 8.19 9.10 -17.93
C VAL A 219 6.82 9.77 -17.93
N TYR A 220 6.64 10.73 -17.03
CA TYR A 220 5.39 11.44 -16.83
C TYR A 220 5.65 12.92 -16.93
N PHE A 221 4.85 13.59 -17.74
CA PHE A 221 4.84 15.03 -17.82
C PHE A 221 3.44 15.53 -17.55
N GLY A 222 3.27 16.34 -16.52
CA GLY A 222 2.03 16.98 -16.16
C GLY A 222 2.17 18.49 -16.18
N ILE A 223 1.16 19.16 -16.72
CA ILE A 223 1.01 20.61 -16.67
C ILE A 223 -0.35 20.93 -16.06
N ASP A 224 -0.36 21.95 -15.20
CA ASP A 224 -1.54 22.42 -14.49
C ASP A 224 -1.74 23.89 -14.82
N ASN A 225 -2.98 24.26 -15.11
CA ASN A 225 -3.34 25.63 -15.38
C ASN A 225 -4.86 25.81 -15.22
N ASP A 226 -5.30 26.97 -14.79
CA ASP A 226 -6.72 27.34 -14.71
C ASP A 226 -7.33 27.61 -16.09
N THR A 227 -6.53 27.97 -17.11
CA THR A 227 -6.98 28.04 -18.53
C THR A 227 -7.52 26.72 -19.08
N PHE A 228 -7.13 25.58 -18.50
CA PHE A 228 -7.64 24.27 -18.91
C PHE A 228 -9.06 23.99 -18.40
N PHE A 229 -9.65 24.90 -17.64
CA PHE A 229 -11.06 24.87 -17.30
C PHE A 229 -11.91 25.56 -18.38
N PRO A 230 -12.99 24.93 -18.88
CA PRO A 230 -13.69 25.39 -20.08
C PRO A 230 -14.48 26.69 -19.92
N TYR A 231 -14.76 27.16 -18.70
CA TYR A 231 -15.67 28.30 -18.49
C TYR A 231 -14.97 29.64 -18.30
N LYS A 232 -13.89 29.68 -17.51
CA LYS A 232 -13.25 30.94 -17.12
C LYS A 232 -11.84 30.67 -16.63
N ASN A 233 -10.88 31.34 -17.26
CA ASN A 233 -9.54 31.54 -16.72
C ASN A 233 -9.61 32.75 -15.77
N GLU A 234 -9.05 32.66 -14.57
CA GLU A 234 -9.00 33.76 -13.59
C GLU A 234 -7.57 34.29 -13.38
N ASP A 235 -6.55 33.55 -13.80
CA ASP A 235 -5.14 33.78 -13.53
C ASP A 235 -4.89 34.09 -12.04
N ARG A 236 -5.53 33.31 -11.17
CA ARG A 236 -5.64 33.60 -9.73
C ARG A 236 -5.56 32.33 -8.91
N ASN A 237 -5.12 32.48 -7.66
CA ASN A 237 -4.95 31.40 -6.70
C ASN A 237 -3.87 30.41 -7.13
N TYR A 238 -4.23 29.18 -7.46
CA TYR A 238 -3.31 28.24 -8.10
C TYR A 238 -3.36 28.44 -9.62
N THR A 239 -2.45 29.26 -10.11
CA THR A 239 -2.44 29.75 -11.51
C THR A 239 -1.79 28.75 -12.44
N GLY A 240 -0.81 28.00 -11.94
CA GLY A 240 -0.26 26.92 -12.74
C GLY A 240 0.84 26.13 -12.05
N GLY A 241 1.21 25.05 -12.71
CA GLY A 241 2.29 24.21 -12.27
C GLY A 241 2.71 23.22 -13.34
N GLY A 242 3.84 22.57 -13.10
CA GLY A 242 4.36 21.55 -13.98
C GLY A 242 5.13 20.52 -13.19
N ARG A 243 5.11 19.27 -13.64
CA ARG A 243 5.87 18.18 -13.04
C ARG A 243 6.35 17.20 -14.09
N LEU A 244 7.66 16.98 -14.10
CA LEU A 244 8.31 15.89 -14.82
C LEU A 244 8.70 14.82 -13.81
N GLU A 245 8.32 13.57 -14.06
CA GLU A 245 8.67 12.44 -13.20
C GLU A 245 9.17 11.25 -14.01
N VAL A 246 10.24 10.63 -13.55
CA VAL A 246 10.78 9.38 -14.08
C VAL A 246 10.62 8.30 -13.03
N THR A 247 9.88 7.26 -13.36
CA THR A 247 9.67 6.12 -12.45
C THR A 247 10.68 5.01 -12.67
N THR A 248 11.05 4.33 -11.59
CA THR A 248 12.14 3.36 -11.55
C THR A 248 11.92 2.30 -10.46
N ASP A 249 12.48 1.11 -10.69
CA ASP A 249 12.68 0.10 -9.65
C ASP A 249 14.11 0.12 -9.09
N PHE A 250 15.02 0.94 -9.63
CA PHE A 250 16.44 0.90 -9.29
C PHE A 250 16.76 1.60 -7.97
N LEU A 251 16.12 2.75 -7.68
CA LEU A 251 16.45 3.64 -6.54
C LEU A 251 15.96 3.13 -5.18
N LYS A 252 16.13 1.86 -4.90
CA LYS A 252 15.79 1.25 -3.61
C LYS A 252 16.81 1.67 -2.58
N MET A 253 16.61 2.84 -1.97
CA MET A 253 17.23 3.15 -0.68
C MET A 253 16.69 2.14 0.35
N ARG A 254 17.29 0.96 0.38
CA ARG A 254 17.52 0.21 1.60
C ARG A 254 18.71 0.96 2.20
N PHE A 255 18.49 1.81 3.19
CA PHE A 255 19.61 2.35 3.95
C PHE A 255 20.43 1.13 4.43
N TYR A 256 21.58 0.92 3.79
CA TYR A 256 22.55 -0.18 3.95
C TYR A 256 21.98 -1.59 4.23
N PRO A 257 21.67 -2.40 3.18
CA PRO A 257 21.24 -3.80 3.37
C PRO A 257 22.32 -4.71 4.00
N GLY A 258 23.57 -4.25 4.05
CA GLY A 258 24.70 -5.00 4.63
C GLY A 258 25.05 -4.68 6.07
N TRP A 259 24.36 -3.74 6.75
CA TRP A 259 24.71 -3.39 8.13
C TRP A 259 23.95 -4.28 9.13
N PRO A 260 24.59 -5.25 9.81
CA PRO A 260 23.91 -6.26 10.64
C PRO A 260 23.03 -5.69 11.77
N LYS A 261 23.28 -4.46 12.23
CA LYS A 261 22.54 -3.84 13.34
C LYS A 261 21.16 -3.29 12.95
N TRP A 262 20.83 -3.22 11.65
CA TRP A 262 19.60 -2.58 11.16
C TRP A 262 18.48 -3.59 10.83
N LYS A 263 18.55 -4.82 11.37
CA LYS A 263 17.45 -5.82 11.27
C LYS A 263 16.10 -5.26 11.73
N PHE A 264 16.10 -4.34 12.71
CA PHE A 264 14.88 -3.68 13.18
C PHE A 264 14.22 -2.82 12.08
N LEU A 265 14.99 -2.16 11.21
CA LEU A 265 14.46 -1.38 10.09
C LEU A 265 14.00 -2.25 8.92
N ARG A 266 14.49 -3.50 8.83
CA ARG A 266 13.96 -4.49 7.88
C ARG A 266 12.47 -4.79 8.20
N ARG A 267 12.04 -4.72 9.48
CA ARG A 267 10.61 -4.80 9.86
C ARG A 267 9.76 -3.65 9.31
N TRP A 268 10.35 -2.49 9.02
CA TRP A 268 9.63 -1.30 8.52
C TRP A 268 9.37 -1.35 7.01
N ASN A 269 9.88 -2.38 6.33
CA ASN A 269 9.55 -2.70 4.95
C ASN A 269 8.85 -4.06 4.88
N PRO A 270 7.59 -4.14 5.35
CA PRO A 270 6.86 -5.40 5.36
C PRO A 270 6.84 -6.00 3.96
N SER A 271 7.18 -7.28 3.89
CA SER A 271 7.32 -8.03 2.64
C SER A 271 5.98 -8.33 1.95
N ASN A 272 4.91 -7.67 2.41
CA ASN A 272 3.54 -7.80 1.91
C ASN A 272 3.13 -6.64 0.99
N TYR A 273 4.10 -5.79 0.60
CA TYR A 273 3.88 -4.67 -0.30
C TYR A 273 4.73 -4.79 -1.56
N LEU A 274 4.07 -4.54 -2.68
CA LEU A 274 4.69 -4.26 -3.97
C LEU A 274 4.92 -2.76 -4.07
N GLY A 275 5.89 -2.35 -4.88
CA GLY A 275 6.17 -0.91 -4.99
C GLY A 275 7.09 -0.55 -6.13
N TYR A 276 7.12 0.74 -6.42
CA TYR A 276 8.04 1.39 -7.33
C TYR A 276 8.28 2.83 -6.85
N GLN A 277 9.18 3.54 -7.51
CA GLN A 277 9.59 4.87 -7.07
C GLN A 277 9.63 5.83 -8.25
N GLY A 278 9.63 7.13 -7.94
CA GLY A 278 9.85 8.18 -8.92
C GLY A 278 10.87 9.19 -8.42
N LEU A 279 11.64 9.75 -9.35
CA LEU A 279 12.32 11.02 -9.17
C LEU A 279 11.56 12.06 -9.97
N PHE A 280 11.32 13.22 -9.38
CA PHE A 280 10.55 14.26 -10.03
C PHE A 280 11.15 15.63 -9.81
N TYR A 281 10.89 16.51 -10.77
CA TYR A 281 11.08 17.94 -10.67
C TYR A 281 9.74 18.61 -10.94
N GLY A 282 9.38 19.62 -10.15
CA GLY A 282 8.14 20.34 -10.31
C GLY A 282 8.25 21.81 -9.93
N VAL A 283 7.32 22.58 -10.49
CA VAL A 283 7.12 23.99 -10.18
C VAL A 283 5.64 24.23 -9.93
N GLU A 284 5.32 25.01 -8.91
CA GLU A 284 3.97 25.44 -8.54
C GLU A 284 3.97 26.98 -8.46
N VAL A 285 2.94 27.63 -8.99
CA VAL A 285 2.84 29.08 -9.15
C VAL A 285 1.48 29.54 -8.62
N TYR A 286 1.51 30.49 -7.70
CA TYR A 286 0.33 31.10 -7.10
C TYR A 286 0.34 32.60 -7.33
N THR A 287 -0.80 33.16 -7.75
CA THR A 287 -0.91 34.60 -8.02
C THR A 287 -2.17 35.22 -7.41
N PRO A 288 -2.13 36.50 -7.03
CA PRO A 288 -3.36 37.29 -6.86
C PRO A 288 -4.12 37.40 -8.18
N ASN A 289 -5.25 38.07 -8.16
CA ASN A 289 -5.97 38.50 -9.35
C ASN A 289 -5.13 39.53 -10.13
N ILE A 290 -4.28 39.04 -11.02
CA ILE A 290 -3.36 39.88 -11.80
C ILE A 290 -4.06 40.75 -12.86
N ARG A 291 -5.37 40.59 -13.05
CA ARG A 291 -6.14 41.35 -14.05
C ARG A 291 -6.47 42.76 -13.60
N ASP A 292 -6.32 43.08 -12.32
CA ASP A 292 -6.44 44.46 -11.85
C ASP A 292 -5.15 45.24 -12.14
N THR A 293 -5.03 45.73 -13.36
CA THR A 293 -3.87 46.49 -13.84
C THR A 293 -3.65 47.80 -13.10
N ASN A 294 -4.65 48.32 -12.38
CA ASN A 294 -4.48 49.53 -11.56
C ASN A 294 -3.68 49.25 -10.29
N ILE A 295 -3.67 48.01 -9.80
CA ILE A 295 -2.87 47.61 -8.64
C ILE A 295 -1.46 47.24 -9.09
N PHE A 296 -1.34 46.41 -10.13
CA PHE A 296 -0.06 45.85 -10.59
C PHE A 296 0.65 46.75 -11.63
N VAL A 297 0.81 48.04 -11.30
CA VAL A 297 1.50 49.02 -12.15
C VAL A 297 3.02 48.86 -12.09
N ALA A 298 3.57 48.46 -10.94
CA ALA A 298 5.02 48.29 -10.72
C ALA A 298 5.35 46.85 -10.30
N ASP A 299 6.60 46.44 -10.52
CA ASP A 299 7.06 45.09 -10.13
C ASP A 299 6.98 44.83 -8.61
N SER A 300 7.00 45.88 -7.80
CA SER A 300 6.86 45.85 -6.34
C SER A 300 5.42 46.03 -5.84
N SER A 301 4.45 46.14 -6.74
CA SER A 301 3.04 46.19 -6.37
C SER A 301 2.55 44.89 -5.73
N PHE A 302 1.63 45.01 -4.77
CA PHE A 302 0.89 43.89 -4.19
C PHE A 302 -0.55 44.31 -3.88
N ASP A 303 -1.47 43.34 -3.85
CA ASP A 303 -2.86 43.56 -3.44
C ASP A 303 -3.04 43.07 -2.00
N SER A 304 -3.30 43.99 -1.06
CA SER A 304 -3.54 43.66 0.35
C SER A 304 -4.91 43.00 0.60
N LEU A 305 -5.77 42.93 -0.42
CA LEU A 305 -7.08 42.29 -0.36
C LEU A 305 -7.11 40.92 -1.06
N ASP A 306 -5.95 40.42 -1.47
CA ASP A 306 -5.79 39.12 -2.13
C ASP A 306 -4.55 38.37 -1.62
N ARG A 307 -4.24 37.20 -2.18
CA ARG A 307 -3.03 36.45 -1.83
C ARG A 307 -1.76 37.11 -2.40
N PRO A 308 -0.60 36.97 -1.73
CA PRO A 308 0.67 37.34 -2.35
C PRO A 308 0.98 36.42 -3.53
N PHE A 309 1.86 36.88 -4.42
CA PHE A 309 2.53 35.98 -5.35
C PHE A 309 3.34 34.95 -4.57
N ALA A 310 3.38 33.71 -5.04
CA ALA A 310 4.28 32.69 -4.51
C ALA A 310 4.67 31.72 -5.62
N SER A 311 5.89 31.21 -5.53
CA SER A 311 6.34 30.11 -6.40
C SER A 311 7.07 29.07 -5.58
N ILE A 312 6.98 27.81 -6.00
CA ILE A 312 7.68 26.71 -5.34
C ILE A 312 8.30 25.86 -6.43
N GLN A 313 9.62 25.74 -6.42
CA GLN A 313 10.36 24.85 -7.31
C GLN A 313 11.01 23.75 -6.49
N TYR A 314 10.87 22.51 -6.90
CA TYR A 314 11.34 21.38 -6.12
C TYR A 314 11.82 20.23 -6.97
N PHE A 315 12.85 19.54 -6.47
CA PHE A 315 13.13 18.17 -6.83
C PHE A 315 12.61 17.26 -5.72
N GLY A 316 12.31 16.02 -6.06
CA GLY A 316 11.78 15.13 -5.06
C GLY A 316 11.83 13.67 -5.44
N ARG A 317 11.47 12.87 -4.45
CA ARG A 317 11.37 11.42 -4.57
C ARG A 317 9.98 10.99 -4.18
N ALA A 318 9.38 10.17 -5.04
CA ALA A 318 8.10 9.55 -4.81
C ALA A 318 8.28 8.06 -4.50
N LYS A 319 7.43 7.54 -3.61
CA LYS A 319 7.37 6.11 -3.29
C LYS A 319 5.93 5.63 -3.28
N TYR A 320 5.67 4.68 -4.17
CA TYR A 320 4.37 4.10 -4.42
C TYR A 320 4.37 2.66 -3.91
N ARG A 321 3.40 2.33 -3.07
CA ARG A 321 3.25 1.00 -2.49
C ARG A 321 1.81 0.53 -2.59
N ILE A 322 1.62 -0.75 -2.87
CA ILE A 322 0.34 -1.44 -2.80
C ILE A 322 0.52 -2.76 -2.05
N SER A 323 -0.45 -3.13 -1.23
CA SER A 323 -0.46 -4.46 -0.60
C SER A 323 -0.64 -5.55 -1.66
N ASN A 324 -0.13 -6.75 -1.38
CA ASN A 324 -0.22 -7.89 -2.32
C ASN A 324 -1.65 -8.33 -2.61
N ASP A 325 -2.61 -7.99 -1.75
CA ASP A 325 -4.03 -8.24 -1.95
C ASP A 325 -4.72 -7.13 -2.76
N GLY A 326 -4.05 -6.00 -2.98
CA GLY A 326 -4.56 -4.82 -3.68
C GLY A 326 -5.59 -3.99 -2.91
N PHE A 327 -5.81 -4.22 -1.62
CA PHE A 327 -6.79 -3.46 -0.83
C PHE A 327 -6.26 -2.15 -0.29
N ASN A 328 -4.95 -2.03 -0.06
CA ASN A 328 -4.35 -0.87 0.56
C ASN A 328 -3.22 -0.34 -0.31
N ARG A 329 -3.20 0.97 -0.54
CA ARG A 329 -2.05 1.62 -1.17
C ARG A 329 -1.59 2.82 -0.37
N SER A 330 -0.33 3.15 -0.56
CA SER A 330 0.22 4.36 0.03
C SER A 330 1.18 5.04 -0.94
N THR A 331 1.09 6.35 -0.97
CA THR A 331 1.97 7.22 -1.75
C THR A 331 2.73 8.11 -0.78
N THR A 332 3.99 8.38 -1.09
CA THR A 332 4.87 9.22 -0.27
C THR A 332 5.64 10.14 -1.19
N TYR A 333 5.71 11.42 -0.86
CA TYR A 333 6.55 12.38 -1.56
C TYR A 333 7.49 13.03 -0.55
N LEU A 334 8.77 13.14 -0.92
CA LEU A 334 9.72 14.03 -0.29
C LEU A 334 10.08 15.08 -1.33
N LYS A 335 9.73 16.34 -1.05
CA LYS A 335 10.06 17.51 -1.86
C LYS A 335 11.19 18.27 -1.16
N LEU A 336 12.19 18.68 -1.92
CA LEU A 336 13.27 19.56 -1.49
C LEU A 336 13.47 20.60 -2.59
N GLY A 337 13.65 21.87 -2.22
CA GLY A 337 13.67 22.92 -3.22
C GLY A 337 13.74 24.32 -2.65
N GLN A 338 13.00 25.22 -3.28
CA GLN A 338 12.99 26.64 -2.97
C GLN A 338 11.56 27.20 -3.06
N ILE A 339 11.18 28.01 -2.07
CA ILE A 339 10.00 28.88 -2.09
C ILE A 339 10.47 30.25 -2.56
N GLY A 340 9.72 30.84 -3.49
CA GLY A 340 10.02 32.09 -4.16
C GLY A 340 11.20 32.01 -5.14
N GLY A 341 11.77 33.15 -5.50
CA GLY A 341 12.81 33.28 -6.53
C GLY A 341 12.26 33.64 -7.91
N SER A 342 13.09 33.52 -8.94
CA SER A 342 12.75 34.02 -10.28
C SER A 342 11.91 33.08 -11.14
N ALA A 343 11.82 31.78 -10.82
CA ALA A 343 11.23 30.80 -11.72
C ALA A 343 9.74 31.04 -12.00
N GLY A 344 8.94 31.36 -10.98
CA GLY A 344 7.51 31.69 -11.17
C GLY A 344 7.33 32.87 -12.14
N ASN A 345 8.05 33.96 -11.90
CA ASN A 345 8.07 35.14 -12.76
C ASN A 345 8.51 34.80 -14.19
N SER A 346 9.63 34.08 -14.34
CA SER A 346 10.16 33.72 -15.66
C SER A 346 9.18 32.85 -16.45
N ILE A 347 8.57 31.84 -15.82
CA ILE A 347 7.61 30.94 -16.47
C ILE A 347 6.35 31.71 -16.85
N GLN A 348 5.73 32.43 -15.91
CA GLN A 348 4.48 33.14 -16.18
C GLN A 348 4.71 34.27 -17.21
N SER A 349 5.78 35.06 -17.07
CA SER A 349 6.12 36.11 -18.03
C SER A 349 6.38 35.55 -19.43
N THR A 350 7.05 34.39 -19.54
CA THR A 350 7.29 33.75 -20.85
C THR A 350 5.98 33.29 -21.49
N ILE A 351 5.09 32.67 -20.72
CA ILE A 351 3.76 32.26 -21.22
C ILE A 351 2.96 33.48 -21.67
N HIS A 352 2.91 34.53 -20.83
CA HIS A 352 2.17 35.75 -21.12
C HIS A 352 2.70 36.47 -22.37
N ARG A 353 4.03 36.55 -22.53
CA ARG A 353 4.68 37.25 -23.64
C ARG A 353 4.64 36.45 -24.94
N ASP A 354 4.94 35.15 -24.87
CA ASP A 354 5.30 34.36 -26.05
C ASP A 354 4.19 33.38 -26.49
N VAL A 355 3.27 33.01 -25.59
CA VAL A 355 2.24 32.00 -25.87
C VAL A 355 0.85 32.60 -25.98
N THR A 356 0.51 33.58 -25.13
CA THR A 356 -0.83 34.20 -25.11
C THR A 356 -0.84 35.53 -25.86
N VAL A 357 -1.59 35.60 -26.96
CA VAL A 357 -1.73 36.84 -27.75
C VAL A 357 -2.47 37.90 -26.94
N GLY A 358 -1.88 39.09 -26.81
CA GLY A 358 -2.50 40.25 -26.14
C GLY A 358 -2.44 40.22 -24.62
N SER A 359 -1.74 39.26 -24.02
CA SER A 359 -1.55 39.24 -22.56
C SER A 359 -0.43 40.18 -22.15
N LEU A 360 -0.67 40.97 -21.10
CA LEU A 360 0.36 41.82 -20.51
C LEU A 360 1.28 40.99 -19.62
N ARG A 361 2.54 41.40 -19.52
CA ARG A 361 3.48 40.83 -18.56
C ARG A 361 2.95 41.09 -17.13
N PRO A 362 2.86 40.06 -16.28
CA PRO A 362 2.45 40.24 -14.90
C PRO A 362 3.54 40.98 -14.11
N ASN A 363 3.16 42.11 -13.50
CA ASN A 363 3.98 42.81 -12.52
C ASN A 363 3.60 42.36 -11.10
N GLY A 364 4.46 42.61 -10.10
CA GLY A 364 4.22 42.27 -8.69
C GLY A 364 5.06 41.09 -8.16
N TRP A 365 5.79 40.40 -9.05
CA TRP A 365 6.63 39.25 -8.69
C TRP A 365 7.80 39.59 -7.74
N SER A 366 8.20 40.86 -7.63
CA SER A 366 9.22 41.25 -6.65
C SER A 366 8.68 41.29 -5.22
N SER A 367 7.36 41.32 -5.07
CA SER A 367 6.63 41.25 -3.80
C SER A 367 6.11 39.86 -3.45
N GLN A 368 6.57 38.83 -4.15
CA GLN A 368 6.22 37.45 -3.82
C GLN A 368 6.81 37.01 -2.45
N ILE A 369 6.19 36.00 -1.85
CA ILE A 369 6.75 35.33 -0.67
C ILE A 369 8.14 34.77 -1.01
N ALA A 370 9.11 35.07 -0.16
CA ALA A 370 10.50 34.69 -0.30
C ALA A 370 11.09 35.11 -1.65
N SER A 371 10.93 36.38 -2.04
CA SER A 371 11.30 36.88 -3.38
C SER A 371 12.72 36.53 -3.85
N THR A 372 13.69 36.43 -2.94
CA THR A 372 15.07 35.99 -3.26
C THR A 372 15.30 34.48 -3.21
N GLY A 373 14.30 33.71 -2.82
CA GLY A 373 14.40 32.29 -2.55
C GLY A 373 14.66 31.96 -1.08
N ARG A 374 13.90 31.01 -0.55
CA ARG A 374 14.17 30.34 0.74
C ARG A 374 14.11 28.83 0.54
N PHE A 375 14.92 28.09 1.29
CA PHE A 375 14.94 26.63 1.22
C PHE A 375 13.54 26.06 1.51
N ALA A 376 13.13 25.07 0.73
CA ALA A 376 11.83 24.42 0.83
C ALA A 376 12.00 22.91 1.08
N TYR A 377 11.17 22.36 1.95
CA TYR A 377 11.01 20.93 2.13
C TYR A 377 9.56 20.59 2.47
N ASN A 378 9.11 19.44 1.97
CA ASN A 378 7.81 18.88 2.35
C ASN A 378 7.87 17.36 2.35
N TYR A 379 7.33 16.74 3.39
CA TYR A 379 7.08 15.31 3.43
C TYR A 379 5.57 15.06 3.39
N GLU A 380 5.11 14.42 2.33
CA GLU A 380 3.69 14.14 2.09
C GLU A 380 3.43 12.65 2.12
N LYS A 381 2.35 12.24 2.76
CA LYS A 381 1.92 10.85 2.86
C LYS A 381 0.43 10.74 2.62
N GLN A 382 0.05 9.85 1.71
CA GLN A 382 -1.35 9.51 1.44
C GLN A 382 -1.53 8.00 1.57
N TRP A 383 -2.57 7.59 2.27
CA TRP A 383 -3.04 6.20 2.40
C TRP A 383 -4.42 6.08 1.78
N GLU A 384 -4.64 4.99 1.05
CA GLU A 384 -5.95 4.70 0.48
C GLU A 384 -6.33 3.25 0.78
N PHE A 385 -7.56 3.09 1.26
CA PHE A 385 -8.13 1.81 1.69
C PHE A 385 -9.34 1.51 0.83
N MET A 386 -9.31 0.41 0.09
CA MET A 386 -10.42 -0.03 -0.74
C MET A 386 -11.55 -0.53 0.17
N LEU A 387 -12.68 0.18 0.15
CA LEU A 387 -13.87 -0.17 0.94
C LEU A 387 -14.78 -1.14 0.18
N LEU A 388 -15.02 -0.83 -1.11
CA LEU A 388 -15.90 -1.61 -1.98
C LEU A 388 -15.21 -1.82 -3.32
N SER A 389 -15.17 -3.07 -3.77
CA SER A 389 -14.59 -3.44 -5.05
C SER A 389 -15.25 -4.72 -5.56
N GLY A 390 -15.52 -4.82 -6.86
CA GLY A 390 -15.95 -6.08 -7.49
C GLY A 390 -14.96 -7.24 -7.28
N ASP A 391 -13.68 -6.93 -7.03
CA ASP A 391 -12.64 -7.90 -6.70
C ASP A 391 -12.67 -8.38 -5.24
N GLY A 392 -13.43 -7.71 -4.36
CA GLY A 392 -13.42 -7.94 -2.92
C GLY A 392 -14.25 -9.13 -2.45
N ASP A 393 -13.81 -9.77 -1.36
CA ASP A 393 -14.51 -10.93 -0.78
C ASP A 393 -15.93 -10.63 -0.32
N LEU A 394 -16.22 -9.38 0.05
CA LEU A 394 -17.55 -8.94 0.50
C LEU A 394 -18.63 -9.18 -0.58
N PHE A 395 -18.30 -8.97 -1.85
CA PHE A 395 -19.19 -9.28 -2.98
C PHE A 395 -19.11 -10.76 -3.40
N ASN A 396 -17.94 -11.38 -3.28
CA ASN A 396 -17.76 -12.80 -3.59
C ASN A 396 -18.54 -13.71 -2.62
N HIS A 397 -18.72 -13.31 -1.36
CA HIS A 397 -19.54 -14.04 -0.39
C HIS A 397 -21.03 -14.09 -0.82
N TYR A 398 -21.56 -12.98 -1.33
CA TYR A 398 -22.91 -12.93 -1.91
C TYR A 398 -23.03 -13.71 -3.24
N ARG A 399 -22.00 -13.68 -4.10
CA ARG A 399 -21.97 -14.50 -5.34
C ARG A 399 -21.94 -16.00 -5.03
N GLY A 400 -21.20 -16.39 -4.00
CA GLY A 400 -21.01 -17.78 -3.61
C GLY A 400 -22.28 -18.52 -3.16
N HIS A 401 -23.33 -17.80 -2.75
CA HIS A 401 -24.62 -18.41 -2.41
C HIS A 401 -25.59 -18.50 -3.60
N ARG A 402 -25.49 -17.61 -4.60
CA ARG A 402 -26.35 -17.66 -5.79
C ARG A 402 -25.87 -18.68 -6.82
N ASP A 403 -24.56 -18.79 -7.02
CA ASP A 403 -24.01 -19.67 -8.06
C ASP A 403 -23.91 -21.15 -7.65
N ARG A 404 -24.08 -21.49 -6.36
CA ARG A 404 -24.16 -22.89 -5.91
C ARG A 404 -25.50 -23.57 -6.25
N GLY A 405 -26.55 -22.80 -6.55
CA GLY A 405 -27.86 -23.32 -6.93
C GLY A 405 -28.05 -23.55 -8.43
N VAL A 406 -27.24 -22.91 -9.28
CA VAL A 406 -27.37 -23.03 -10.75
C VAL A 406 -26.24 -23.93 -11.28
N LYS A 407 -26.37 -25.24 -11.03
CA LYS A 407 -25.60 -26.26 -11.75
C LYS A 407 -25.91 -26.12 -13.25
N LYS A 408 -24.97 -25.55 -14.01
CA LYS A 408 -24.99 -25.49 -15.47
C LYS A 408 -24.97 -26.90 -16.09
N CYS A 409 -26.14 -27.43 -16.43
CA CYS A 409 -26.30 -28.29 -17.60
C CYS A 409 -26.46 -27.36 -18.81
N GLY A 410 -25.40 -27.17 -19.61
CA GLY A 410 -25.48 -26.41 -20.87
C GLY A 410 -24.24 -25.57 -21.15
N LYS A 411 -23.34 -26.12 -21.98
CA LYS A 411 -22.19 -25.42 -22.57
C LYS A 411 -22.69 -24.43 -23.65
N HIS A 412 -23.29 -23.30 -23.27
CA HIS A 412 -23.43 -22.20 -24.24
C HIS A 412 -22.09 -21.47 -24.37
N LYS A 413 -21.36 -21.84 -25.43
CA LYS A 413 -20.27 -21.04 -26.00
C LYS A 413 -20.92 -19.79 -26.61
N GLY A 414 -20.76 -18.62 -26.00
CA GLY A 414 -21.12 -17.36 -26.67
C GLY A 414 -21.53 -16.21 -25.77
N ASP A 415 -21.99 -16.47 -24.55
CA ASP A 415 -22.47 -15.38 -23.70
C ASP A 415 -21.30 -14.61 -23.12
N ALA A 416 -20.93 -13.51 -23.80
CA ALA A 416 -20.13 -12.45 -23.22
C ALA A 416 -20.75 -12.13 -21.86
N LYS A 417 -20.06 -12.48 -20.78
CA LYS A 417 -20.48 -12.15 -19.41
C LYS A 417 -20.81 -10.67 -19.41
N LYS A 418 -22.09 -10.32 -19.33
CA LYS A 418 -22.53 -8.94 -19.14
C LYS A 418 -21.78 -8.42 -17.93
N GLN A 419 -20.86 -7.49 -18.16
CA GLN A 419 -20.08 -6.87 -17.12
C GLN A 419 -21.07 -6.18 -16.18
N ASP A 420 -21.15 -6.65 -14.94
CA ASP A 420 -22.06 -6.10 -13.95
C ASP A 420 -21.53 -4.70 -13.58
N TRP A 421 -22.42 -3.72 -13.41
CA TRP A 421 -22.05 -2.35 -13.02
C TRP A 421 -21.24 -2.34 -11.71
N LYS A 422 -21.44 -3.35 -10.86
CA LYS A 422 -20.68 -3.57 -9.61
C LYS A 422 -19.20 -3.84 -9.83
N ASP A 423 -18.83 -4.45 -10.95
CA ASP A 423 -17.42 -4.69 -11.30
C ASP A 423 -16.72 -3.41 -11.77
N PHE A 424 -17.49 -2.34 -12.00
CA PHE A 424 -17.02 -1.04 -12.46
C PHE A 424 -16.97 0.01 -11.36
N MET A 425 -17.49 -0.26 -10.15
CA MET A 425 -17.53 0.75 -9.10
C MET A 425 -16.61 0.37 -7.95
N HIS A 426 -15.62 1.22 -7.70
CA HIS A 426 -14.68 1.05 -6.60
C HIS A 426 -14.72 2.27 -5.71
N PHE A 427 -14.96 2.04 -4.41
CA PHE A 427 -14.94 3.10 -3.40
C PHE A 427 -13.77 2.89 -2.47
N SER A 428 -13.08 3.98 -2.13
CA SER A 428 -11.95 3.95 -1.23
C SER A 428 -11.98 5.12 -0.25
N LEU A 429 -11.49 4.86 0.96
CA LEU A 429 -11.22 5.85 1.99
C LEU A 429 -9.80 6.39 1.80
N ILE A 430 -9.63 7.70 1.90
CA ILE A 430 -8.35 8.39 1.83
C ILE A 430 -8.02 8.97 3.20
N ALA A 431 -6.78 8.81 3.63
CA ALA A 431 -6.17 9.58 4.71
C ALA A 431 -4.88 10.22 4.19
N GLU A 432 -4.68 11.50 4.47
CA GLU A 432 -3.51 12.25 4.02
C GLU A 432 -2.92 13.11 5.13
N GLY A 433 -1.60 13.30 5.06
CA GLY A 433 -0.85 14.16 5.96
C GLY A 433 0.39 14.69 5.27
N GLN A 434 0.71 15.95 5.53
CA GLN A 434 1.93 16.58 5.07
C GLN A 434 2.52 17.47 6.16
N ILE A 435 3.85 17.50 6.19
CA ILE A 435 4.63 18.29 7.13
C ILE A 435 5.86 18.83 6.43
N GLY A 436 6.08 20.13 6.56
CA GLY A 436 7.18 20.80 5.91
C GLY A 436 7.04 22.29 6.01
N ASN A 437 8.01 23.01 5.45
CA ASN A 437 7.91 24.46 5.36
C ASN A 437 7.25 24.96 4.06
N ILE A 438 6.74 24.04 3.22
CA ILE A 438 5.82 24.37 2.13
C ILE A 438 4.39 24.40 2.67
N GLN A 439 3.95 23.31 3.31
CA GLN A 439 2.61 23.18 3.89
C GLN A 439 2.61 22.15 5.01
N THR A 440 1.86 22.41 6.07
CA THR A 440 1.54 21.42 7.10
C THR A 440 0.03 21.27 7.19
N SER A 441 -0.46 20.05 6.94
CA SER A 441 -1.89 19.76 6.96
C SER A 441 -2.15 18.27 7.14
N TYR A 442 -3.38 17.93 7.53
CA TYR A 442 -3.87 16.57 7.52
C TYR A 442 -5.32 16.55 7.05
N GLY A 443 -5.76 15.42 6.54
CA GLY A 443 -7.09 15.32 5.97
C GLY A 443 -7.52 13.90 5.69
N GLY A 444 -8.73 13.79 5.18
CA GLY A 444 -9.30 12.54 4.75
C GLY A 444 -10.36 12.76 3.69
N GLY A 445 -10.78 11.69 3.03
CA GLY A 445 -11.75 11.80 1.96
C GLY A 445 -12.25 10.46 1.46
N LEU A 446 -13.10 10.53 0.45
CA LEU A 446 -13.63 9.38 -0.26
C LEU A 446 -13.29 9.51 -1.74
N SER A 447 -12.98 8.38 -2.37
CA SER A 447 -12.74 8.33 -3.80
C SER A 447 -13.55 7.21 -4.43
N PHE A 448 -14.28 7.59 -5.47
CA PHE A 448 -14.93 6.71 -6.42
C PHE A 448 -14.03 6.54 -7.64
N SER A 449 -13.87 5.32 -8.12
CA SER A 449 -13.13 5.05 -9.34
C SER A 449 -13.73 3.90 -10.11
N THR A 450 -13.54 3.96 -11.43
CA THR A 450 -14.02 2.91 -12.31
C THR A 450 -13.11 1.69 -12.45
N ARG A 451 -11.95 1.74 -11.78
CA ARG A 451 -10.92 0.70 -11.78
C ARG A 451 -10.41 0.46 -10.35
N SER A 452 -10.15 -0.80 -10.03
CA SER A 452 -9.57 -1.19 -8.73
C SER A 452 -8.08 -0.82 -8.64
N PHE A 453 -7.50 -0.84 -7.44
CA PHE A 453 -6.07 -0.52 -7.26
C PHE A 453 -5.13 -1.52 -7.97
N LYS A 454 -5.60 -2.73 -8.30
CA LYS A 454 -4.82 -3.69 -9.11
C LYS A 454 -4.77 -3.28 -10.58
N GLN A 455 -5.86 -2.67 -11.06
CA GLN A 455 -6.05 -2.30 -12.46
C GLN A 455 -5.49 -0.92 -12.79
N LYS A 456 -5.03 -0.14 -11.80
CA LYS A 456 -4.42 1.17 -12.01
C LYS A 456 -3.15 1.39 -11.18
N SER A 457 -2.19 2.11 -11.74
CA SER A 457 -1.00 2.56 -11.01
C SER A 457 -1.33 3.71 -10.05
N ALA A 458 -0.36 4.14 -9.24
CA ALA A 458 -0.52 5.37 -8.43
C ALA A 458 -0.54 6.65 -9.29
N HIS A 459 -0.04 6.57 -10.53
CA HIS A 459 -0.12 7.65 -11.51
C HIS A 459 -1.39 7.60 -12.36
N ASN A 460 -2.31 6.67 -12.04
CA ASN A 460 -3.54 6.38 -12.78
C ASN A 460 -3.32 5.74 -14.17
N ASP A 461 -2.15 5.12 -14.42
CA ASP A 461 -1.96 4.32 -15.64
C ASP A 461 -2.83 3.07 -15.58
N ILE A 462 -3.48 2.72 -16.68
CA ILE A 462 -4.49 1.65 -16.72
C ILE A 462 -3.85 0.36 -17.22
N ARG A 463 -4.29 -0.77 -16.65
CA ARG A 463 -3.96 -2.09 -17.19
C ARG A 463 -4.52 -2.24 -18.60
N LEU A 464 -3.69 -2.67 -19.53
CA LEU A 464 -4.18 -3.07 -20.84
C LEU A 464 -4.87 -4.42 -20.70
N ASP A 465 -6.19 -4.41 -20.85
CA ASP A 465 -6.97 -5.63 -20.97
C ASP A 465 -6.67 -6.32 -22.31
N LYS A 466 -7.27 -7.50 -22.55
CA LYS A 466 -7.05 -8.30 -23.78
C LYS A 466 -7.36 -7.55 -25.07
N ASN A 467 -8.10 -6.44 -25.01
CA ASN A 467 -8.26 -5.50 -26.10
C ASN A 467 -7.26 -4.33 -25.91
N PRO A 468 -6.09 -4.37 -26.56
CA PRO A 468 -4.97 -3.48 -26.27
C PRO A 468 -5.15 -2.06 -26.82
N ASN A 469 -6.20 -1.81 -27.61
CA ASN A 469 -6.27 -0.60 -28.43
C ASN A 469 -6.77 0.62 -27.65
N PHE A 470 -7.68 0.43 -26.69
CA PHE A 470 -8.29 1.55 -25.98
C PHE A 470 -8.76 1.13 -24.58
N ASN A 471 -8.28 1.82 -23.56
CA ASN A 471 -8.74 1.67 -22.19
C ASN A 471 -9.03 3.04 -21.59
N TRP A 472 -10.03 3.12 -20.73
CA TRP A 472 -10.38 4.35 -20.04
C TRP A 472 -10.69 4.12 -18.57
N MET A 473 -10.60 5.21 -17.81
CA MET A 473 -10.93 5.25 -16.40
C MET A 473 -11.51 6.62 -16.04
N PHE A 474 -12.46 6.64 -15.12
CA PHE A 474 -12.93 7.84 -14.45
C PHE A 474 -12.69 7.72 -12.94
N THR A 475 -12.37 8.82 -12.28
CA THR A 475 -12.22 8.90 -10.82
C THR A 475 -12.81 10.22 -10.34
N ALA A 476 -13.58 10.17 -9.26
CA ALA A 476 -14.08 11.33 -8.54
C ALA A 476 -13.66 11.21 -7.07
N THR A 477 -13.06 12.26 -6.52
CA THR A 477 -12.52 12.26 -5.16
C THR A 477 -12.98 13.51 -4.44
N ALA A 478 -13.46 13.36 -3.20
CA ALA A 478 -13.80 14.47 -2.33
C ALA A 478 -12.99 14.35 -1.04
N ARG A 479 -12.36 15.45 -0.60
CA ARG A 479 -11.49 15.51 0.57
C ARG A 479 -11.84 16.71 1.45
N LEU A 480 -11.62 16.55 2.74
CA LEU A 480 -11.61 17.62 3.72
C LEU A 480 -10.22 17.65 4.36
N ARG A 481 -9.59 18.82 4.35
CA ARG A 481 -8.22 19.02 4.83
C ARG A 481 -8.19 20.12 5.87
N TYR A 482 -7.57 19.85 7.01
CA TYR A 482 -7.20 20.86 7.98
C TYR A 482 -5.77 21.34 7.72
N VAL A 483 -5.60 22.63 7.41
CA VAL A 483 -4.32 23.27 7.10
C VAL A 483 -3.82 24.04 8.31
N GLN A 484 -2.76 23.53 8.93
CA GLN A 484 -2.09 24.18 10.04
C GLN A 484 -1.21 25.35 9.58
N HIS A 485 -0.55 25.21 8.43
CA HIS A 485 0.32 26.23 7.85
C HIS A 485 0.37 26.10 6.33
N ASN A 486 0.32 27.22 5.60
CA ASN A 486 0.51 27.30 4.16
C ASN A 486 1.47 28.44 3.80
N SER A 487 2.70 28.12 3.38
CA SER A 487 3.71 29.12 3.07
C SER A 487 3.44 29.92 1.80
N ALA A 488 2.49 29.51 0.95
CA ALA A 488 2.04 30.34 -0.18
C ALA A 488 1.05 31.44 0.22
N LEU A 489 0.66 31.52 1.50
CA LEU A 489 -0.25 32.53 2.06
C LEU A 489 0.37 33.25 3.26
N GLU A 490 0.93 32.47 4.20
CA GLU A 490 1.33 32.93 5.54
C GLU A 490 2.82 33.32 5.63
N GLY A 491 3.60 33.11 4.57
CA GLY A 491 5.06 33.21 4.59
C GLY A 491 5.76 31.92 5.05
N VAL A 492 7.09 31.89 4.99
CA VAL A 492 7.84 30.64 5.20
C VAL A 492 7.82 30.19 6.67
N GLY A 493 7.36 28.96 6.90
CA GLY A 493 7.20 28.40 8.23
C GLY A 493 6.73 26.95 8.20
N VAL A 494 6.81 26.23 9.32
CA VAL A 494 6.38 24.81 9.40
C VAL A 494 4.98 24.68 10.00
N PHE A 495 4.80 25.21 11.22
CA PHE A 495 3.51 25.23 11.93
C PHE A 495 2.96 26.64 12.09
N LYS A 496 3.86 27.62 11.99
CA LYS A 496 3.65 29.06 12.05
C LYS A 496 4.75 29.69 11.20
N THR A 497 4.48 30.88 10.70
CA THR A 497 5.48 31.75 10.07
C THR A 497 6.62 31.97 11.04
N ARG A 498 7.86 31.76 10.59
CA ARG A 498 9.02 32.16 11.39
C ARG A 498 9.24 33.65 11.12
N PRO A 499 9.28 34.51 12.17
CA PRO A 499 9.78 35.86 11.97
C PRO A 499 11.19 35.75 11.38
N ASP A 500 11.56 36.69 10.52
CA ASP A 500 12.86 36.64 9.85
C ASP A 500 14.00 36.70 10.88
N GLU A 501 14.58 35.54 11.17
CA GLU A 501 15.54 35.37 12.28
C GLU A 501 16.89 36.07 12.01
N HIS A 502 17.16 36.46 10.76
CA HIS A 502 18.39 37.14 10.38
C HIS A 502 18.10 38.50 9.70
N PRO A 503 18.77 39.60 10.09
CA PRO A 503 18.60 40.92 9.46
C PRO A 503 18.88 40.96 7.95
N SER A 504 19.60 39.96 7.42
CA SER A 504 19.88 39.81 5.99
C SER A 504 18.89 38.91 5.26
N SER A 505 17.94 38.29 5.97
CA SER A 505 16.85 37.57 5.33
C SER A 505 15.89 38.59 4.73
N PRO A 506 15.59 38.53 3.43
CA PRO A 506 14.74 39.51 2.79
C PRO A 506 13.34 39.40 3.37
N ILE A 507 12.82 40.51 3.86
CA ILE A 507 11.51 40.59 4.49
C ILE A 507 10.44 40.28 3.45
N ASP A 508 9.54 39.35 3.78
CA ASP A 508 8.35 39.09 2.97
C ASP A 508 7.49 40.37 3.00
N LEU A 509 7.36 41.05 1.85
CA LEU A 509 6.69 42.36 1.78
C LEU A 509 5.21 42.30 2.18
N TYR A 510 4.56 41.16 1.90
CA TYR A 510 3.17 40.94 2.21
C TYR A 510 2.89 39.45 2.46
N VAL A 511 2.17 39.18 3.55
CA VAL A 511 1.66 37.86 3.95
C VAL A 511 0.24 38.02 4.50
N ILE A 512 -0.57 36.98 4.40
CA ILE A 512 -1.90 36.94 5.00
C ILE A 512 -1.76 36.54 6.48
N GLY A 513 -2.41 37.30 7.37
CA GLY A 513 -2.44 37.03 8.79
C GLY A 513 -3.09 35.68 9.10
N THR A 514 -2.59 34.98 10.12
CA THR A 514 -3.03 33.62 10.48
C THR A 514 -4.53 33.50 10.77
N ASP A 515 -5.16 34.58 11.24
CA ASP A 515 -6.57 34.65 11.62
C ASP A 515 -7.49 34.79 10.41
N SER A 516 -6.94 35.19 9.27
CA SER A 516 -7.65 35.29 7.99
C SER A 516 -7.57 34.01 7.17
N ILE A 517 -6.82 32.99 7.61
CA ILE A 517 -6.69 31.73 6.87
C ILE A 517 -7.83 30.78 7.20
N GLU A 518 -8.50 30.26 6.18
CA GLU A 518 -9.49 29.20 6.32
C GLU A 518 -8.76 27.88 6.58
N ARG A 519 -8.77 27.44 7.84
CA ARG A 519 -8.05 26.23 8.26
C ARG A 519 -8.68 24.96 7.73
N THR A 520 -9.97 24.97 7.37
CA THR A 520 -10.67 23.80 6.86
C THR A 520 -11.01 23.98 5.39
N ILE A 521 -10.38 23.18 4.55
CA ILE A 521 -10.47 23.28 3.09
C ILE A 521 -11.14 22.04 2.52
N GLY A 522 -12.19 22.23 1.72
CA GLY A 522 -12.79 21.20 0.90
C GLY A 522 -12.06 21.10 -0.44
N LEU A 523 -11.78 19.88 -0.89
CA LEU A 523 -11.20 19.61 -2.22
C LEU A 523 -12.05 18.60 -2.98
N MET A 524 -12.26 18.83 -4.26
CA MET A 524 -12.90 17.86 -5.16
C MET A 524 -12.07 17.68 -6.43
N ASP A 525 -11.81 16.44 -6.81
CA ASP A 525 -11.06 16.09 -8.02
C ASP A 525 -11.87 15.17 -8.90
N PHE A 526 -12.00 15.50 -10.18
CA PHE A 526 -12.58 14.67 -11.22
C PHE A 526 -11.51 14.38 -12.26
N SER A 527 -11.26 13.12 -12.59
CA SER A 527 -10.25 12.78 -13.60
C SER A 527 -10.76 11.73 -14.56
N ALA A 528 -10.45 11.94 -15.84
CA ALA A 528 -10.60 10.96 -16.90
C ALA A 528 -9.22 10.59 -17.45
N VAL A 529 -8.99 9.29 -17.66
CA VAL A 529 -7.77 8.76 -18.26
C VAL A 529 -8.14 7.95 -19.48
N VAL A 530 -7.43 8.19 -20.57
CA VAL A 530 -7.45 7.36 -21.78
C VAL A 530 -6.07 6.77 -21.97
N SER A 531 -5.99 5.47 -22.20
CA SER A 531 -4.73 4.75 -22.36
C SER A 531 -4.71 3.87 -23.60
N THR A 532 -3.60 3.95 -24.31
CA THR A 532 -3.14 3.02 -25.34
C THR A 532 -2.05 2.12 -24.76
N LYS A 533 -1.47 1.24 -25.59
CA LYS A 533 -0.45 0.27 -25.14
C LYS A 533 0.78 0.87 -24.45
N LYS A 534 1.21 2.06 -24.87
CA LYS A 534 2.44 2.69 -24.37
C LYS A 534 2.22 4.08 -23.77
N MET A 535 1.07 4.68 -24.04
CA MET A 535 0.82 6.06 -23.69
C MET A 535 -0.53 6.21 -23.02
N SER A 536 -0.58 7.01 -21.97
CA SER A 536 -1.82 7.42 -21.31
C SER A 536 -1.90 8.94 -21.30
N VAL A 537 -3.11 9.46 -21.48
CA VAL A 537 -3.45 10.87 -21.34
C VAL A 537 -4.47 10.98 -20.21
N MET A 538 -4.18 11.81 -19.22
CA MET A 538 -5.07 12.12 -18.12
C MET A 538 -5.49 13.59 -18.20
N TYR A 539 -6.78 13.83 -18.08
CA TYR A 539 -7.35 15.14 -17.78
C TYR A 539 -7.93 15.09 -16.37
N GLN A 540 -7.50 15.98 -15.49
CA GLN A 540 -8.00 16.11 -14.12
C GLN A 540 -8.48 17.54 -13.89
N LEU A 541 -9.69 17.69 -13.39
CA LEU A 541 -10.29 18.92 -12.93
C LEU A 541 -10.31 18.92 -11.40
N SER A 542 -9.79 19.98 -10.79
CA SER A 542 -9.70 20.14 -9.35
C SER A 542 -10.45 21.38 -8.91
N PHE A 543 -11.19 21.28 -7.80
CA PHE A 543 -11.87 22.35 -7.11
C PHE A 543 -11.37 22.40 -5.68
N ILE A 544 -11.23 23.61 -5.15
CA ILE A 544 -10.84 23.85 -3.76
C ILE A 544 -11.72 24.96 -3.20
N SER A 545 -12.16 24.82 -1.96
CA SER A 545 -12.90 25.87 -1.27
C SER A 545 -12.00 27.07 -0.98
N GLN A 546 -12.60 28.14 -0.50
CA GLN A 546 -11.89 29.34 -0.08
C GLN A 546 -10.76 29.01 0.93
N GLU A 547 -9.57 29.56 0.69
CA GLU A 547 -8.38 29.34 1.53
C GLU A 547 -8.15 30.45 2.58
N PHE A 548 -8.76 31.62 2.39
CA PHE A 548 -8.62 32.77 3.28
C PHE A 548 -9.80 33.75 3.13
N THR A 549 -10.09 34.48 4.20
CA THR A 549 -11.13 35.51 4.32
C THR A 549 -10.51 36.84 4.77
N LEU A 550 -10.47 37.84 3.88
CA LEU A 550 -9.99 39.20 4.17
C LEU A 550 -11.16 40.20 4.23
N GLN A 551 -11.03 41.25 5.04
CA GLN A 551 -12.02 42.32 5.07
C GLN A 551 -11.98 43.09 3.74
N GLY A 552 -13.14 43.19 3.07
CA GLY A 552 -13.20 43.80 1.73
C GLY A 552 -12.69 42.89 0.61
N GLN A 553 -12.47 41.59 0.88
CA GLN A 553 -12.05 40.64 -0.13
C GLN A 553 -13.03 40.63 -1.31
N ARG A 554 -12.45 40.65 -2.51
CA ARG A 554 -13.19 40.74 -3.76
C ARG A 554 -13.93 39.46 -4.15
N GLU A 555 -13.63 38.33 -3.52
CA GLU A 555 -14.22 37.06 -3.92
C GLU A 555 -14.40 36.09 -2.74
N LYS A 556 -15.50 35.34 -2.80
CA LYS A 556 -15.87 34.28 -1.88
C LYS A 556 -16.23 33.07 -2.73
N GLY A 557 -15.71 31.88 -2.41
CA GLY A 557 -16.16 30.65 -3.03
C GLY A 557 -15.04 29.68 -3.41
N TRP A 558 -15.41 28.77 -4.32
CA TRP A 558 -14.52 27.74 -4.83
C TRP A 558 -13.72 28.26 -6.01
N HIS A 559 -12.43 27.92 -6.07
CA HIS A 559 -11.64 28.09 -7.28
C HIS A 559 -11.25 26.74 -7.87
N TRP A 560 -10.82 26.74 -9.12
CA TRP A 560 -10.57 25.52 -9.89
C TRP A 560 -9.31 25.64 -10.73
N TRP A 561 -8.77 24.49 -11.09
CA TRP A 561 -7.76 24.37 -12.13
C TRP A 561 -7.89 23.00 -12.79
N ALA A 562 -7.26 22.84 -13.96
CA ALA A 562 -7.16 21.54 -14.59
C ALA A 562 -5.71 21.14 -14.85
N ARG A 563 -5.50 19.84 -14.94
CA ARG A 563 -4.22 19.17 -15.17
C ARG A 563 -4.33 18.28 -16.38
N ILE A 564 -3.39 18.43 -17.30
CA ILE A 564 -3.16 17.49 -18.40
C ILE A 564 -1.88 16.74 -18.10
N ARG A 565 -1.91 15.42 -18.12
CA ARG A 565 -0.73 14.57 -17.94
C ARG A 565 -0.58 13.58 -19.07
N LEU A 566 0.63 13.49 -19.59
CA LEU A 566 1.08 12.46 -20.51
C LEU A 566 1.95 11.47 -19.74
N SER A 567 1.62 10.19 -19.85
CA SER A 567 2.40 9.07 -19.33
C SER A 567 2.94 8.26 -20.49
N TYR A 568 4.25 7.97 -20.51
CA TYR A 568 4.86 7.01 -21.41
C TYR A 568 5.44 5.83 -20.62
N LEU A 569 4.99 4.62 -20.93
CA LEU A 569 5.41 3.38 -20.28
C LEU A 569 6.49 2.68 -21.11
N ILE A 570 7.58 2.26 -20.44
CA ILE A 570 8.76 1.63 -21.06
C ILE A 570 8.80 0.11 -20.83
#